data_AF-A0A4Y4KKR7-F1
#
_entry.id   AF-A0A4Y4KKR7-F1
#
_cell.length_a   1.000
_cell.length_b   1.000
_cell.length_c   1.000
_cell.angle_alpha   90.00
_cell.angle_beta   90.00
_cell.angle_gamma   90.00
#
_symmetry.space_group_name_H-M   'P 1'
#
loop_
_entity.id
_entity.type
_entity.pdbx_description
1 polymer ?
#
loop_
_entity_poly.entity_id
_entity_poly.type
_entity_poly.pdbx_seq_one_letter_code
_entity_poly.pdbx_strand_id
1 'polypeptide(L)'
;MAWNLNGTYLESCNCDTVCPCTTSGMTAPADNERCQVTLAFHVARGEIDGVDVSDHSVVVFADAPRVMADGGWQVALYVDASADDSQADALGKVFSGQVGGPMAALVPLIGEVLGVERVSIDFHDDGRRHTVQVADAIDIEIEDQVAPQFGEEGPVMGLTGMFHPANSTLTIARSTRAIGNGVHGRSWDFTGRNAHSAPFSWSA
;
A
#
# COMPACT_ATOMS: atom_id res chain seq x y z
N MET A 1 -4.28 -11.06 21.36
CA MET A 1 -3.25 -11.53 20.43
C MET A 1 -2.26 -10.40 20.35
N ALA A 2 -1.02 -10.62 20.78
CA ALA A 2 -0.01 -9.56 20.78
C ALA A 2 0.75 -9.60 19.46
N TRP A 3 0.87 -8.46 18.81
CA TRP A 3 1.68 -8.35 17.60
C TRP A 3 2.27 -6.96 17.42
N ASN A 4 3.38 -6.88 16.70
CA ASN A 4 4.01 -5.62 16.31
C ASN A 4 4.69 -5.77 14.95
N LEU A 5 4.54 -4.78 14.09
CA LEU A 5 5.15 -4.74 12.76
C LEU A 5 5.79 -3.37 12.55
N ASN A 6 7.03 -3.35 12.08
CA ASN A 6 7.75 -2.14 11.70
C ASN A 6 8.36 -2.34 10.31
N GLY A 7 8.27 -1.32 9.47
CA GLY A 7 8.76 -1.45 8.11
C GLY A 7 8.54 -0.22 7.25
N THR A 8 8.65 -0.44 5.94
CA THR A 8 8.45 0.59 4.92
C THR A 8 7.22 0.27 4.09
N TYR A 9 6.57 1.34 3.65
CA TYR A 9 5.38 1.33 2.84
C TYR A 9 5.59 2.13 1.57
N LEU A 10 5.03 1.66 0.45
CA LEU A 10 4.81 2.45 -0.76
C LEU A 10 3.39 2.22 -1.31
N GLU A 11 2.89 3.19 -2.07
CA GLU A 11 1.69 3.02 -2.88
C GLU A 11 1.80 3.68 -4.26
N SER A 12 0.94 3.22 -5.17
CA SER A 12 0.60 3.94 -6.39
C SER A 12 -0.90 3.86 -6.64
N CYS A 13 -1.51 4.98 -7.01
CA CYS A 13 -2.91 5.06 -7.39
C CYS A 13 -3.13 5.83 -8.68
N ASN A 14 -4.32 5.74 -9.25
CA ASN A 14 -4.63 6.26 -10.57
C ASN A 14 -4.87 7.77 -10.66
N CYS A 15 -4.88 8.49 -9.53
CA CYS A 15 -5.14 9.94 -9.47
C CYS A 15 -3.89 10.79 -9.77
N ASP A 16 -4.08 12.08 -10.04
CA ASP A 16 -2.97 13.02 -10.11
C ASP A 16 -2.41 13.33 -8.71
N THR A 17 -1.12 13.66 -8.63
CA THR A 17 -0.48 14.04 -7.37
C THR A 17 -0.88 15.48 -7.00
N VAL A 18 -1.43 15.78 -5.82
CA VAL A 18 -1.73 14.89 -4.69
C VAL A 18 -3.18 14.40 -4.76
N CYS A 19 -3.39 13.10 -4.54
CA CYS A 19 -4.70 12.47 -4.63
C CYS A 19 -5.75 13.09 -3.68
N PRO A 20 -6.97 13.39 -4.17
CA PRO A 20 -8.06 13.89 -3.33
C PRO A 20 -8.44 12.96 -2.18
N CYS A 21 -8.33 11.64 -2.34
CA CYS A 21 -8.72 10.67 -1.31
C CYS A 21 -7.85 10.80 -0.05
N THR A 22 -6.52 10.94 -0.21
CA THR A 22 -5.58 11.11 0.92
C THR A 22 -5.87 12.39 1.70
N THR A 23 -6.08 13.49 0.99
CA THR A 23 -6.24 14.84 1.58
C THR A 23 -7.62 15.12 2.16
N SER A 24 -8.61 14.25 1.88
CA SER A 24 -9.98 14.38 2.36
C SER A 24 -10.41 13.30 3.35
N GLY A 25 -9.50 12.38 3.71
CA GLY A 25 -9.86 11.20 4.49
C GLY A 25 -10.92 10.34 3.79
N MET A 26 -10.75 10.12 2.47
CA MET A 26 -11.61 9.29 1.60
C MET A 26 -12.98 9.87 1.24
N THR A 27 -13.28 11.13 1.62
CA THR A 27 -14.62 11.73 1.42
C THR A 27 -14.76 12.57 0.15
N ALA A 28 -13.65 13.01 -0.44
CA ALA A 28 -13.66 13.67 -1.75
C ALA A 28 -13.66 12.65 -2.89
N PRO A 29 -14.28 12.98 -4.03
CA PRO A 29 -14.23 12.13 -5.21
C PRO A 29 -12.79 12.06 -5.76
N ALA A 30 -12.38 10.86 -6.15
CA ALA A 30 -11.19 10.62 -6.96
C ALA A 30 -11.27 11.31 -8.32
N ASP A 31 -10.10 11.51 -8.94
CA ASP A 31 -9.99 12.13 -10.27
C ASP A 31 -10.63 11.27 -11.36
N ASN A 32 -10.62 9.95 -11.15
CA ASN A 32 -11.17 8.96 -12.07
C ASN A 32 -12.53 8.44 -11.59
N GLU A 33 -13.25 7.73 -12.47
CA GLU A 33 -14.56 7.14 -12.15
C GLU A 33 -14.51 6.11 -11.01
N ARG A 34 -13.34 5.49 -10.80
CA ARG A 34 -13.05 4.57 -9.71
C ARG A 34 -11.69 4.89 -9.10
N CYS A 35 -11.55 4.71 -7.80
CA CYS A 35 -10.25 4.83 -7.14
C CYS A 35 -9.58 3.45 -7.15
N GLN A 36 -8.47 3.34 -7.87
CA GLN A 36 -7.66 2.12 -7.91
C GLN A 36 -6.30 2.43 -7.29
N VAL A 37 -5.91 1.61 -6.30
CA VAL A 37 -4.68 1.80 -5.54
C VAL A 37 -4.05 0.45 -5.20
N THR A 38 -2.73 0.40 -5.31
CA THR A 38 -1.91 -0.70 -4.79
C THR A 38 -1.11 -0.18 -3.60
N LEU A 39 -1.26 -0.85 -2.46
CA LEU A 39 -0.58 -0.60 -1.19
C LEU A 39 0.43 -1.72 -0.98
N ALA A 40 1.72 -1.41 -0.80
CA ALA A 40 2.75 -2.42 -0.59
C ALA A 40 3.50 -2.14 0.71
N PHE A 41 3.58 -3.16 1.56
CA PHE A 41 4.22 -3.10 2.87
C PHE A 41 5.34 -4.12 2.92
N HIS A 42 6.53 -3.67 3.29
CA HIS A 42 7.64 -4.54 3.62
C HIS A 42 7.88 -4.51 5.13
N VAL A 43 7.69 -5.64 5.79
CA VAL A 43 7.89 -5.81 7.23
C VAL A 43 9.38 -6.01 7.48
N ALA A 44 10.11 -4.93 7.76
CA ALA A 44 11.52 -5.04 8.09
C ALA A 44 11.74 -5.84 9.39
N ARG A 45 10.88 -5.64 10.40
CA ARG A 45 10.88 -6.40 11.66
C ARG A 45 9.47 -6.57 12.19
N GLY A 46 9.10 -7.78 12.58
CA GLY A 46 7.78 -8.00 13.17
C GLY A 46 7.58 -9.37 13.79
N GLU A 47 6.67 -9.44 14.74
CA GLU A 47 6.23 -10.67 15.38
C GLU A 47 4.71 -10.65 15.54
N ILE A 48 4.06 -11.77 15.28
CA ILE A 48 2.63 -11.98 15.47
C ILE A 48 2.44 -13.25 16.30
N ASP A 49 2.01 -13.09 17.56
CA ASP A 49 1.74 -14.21 18.48
C ASP A 49 2.92 -15.21 18.59
N GLY A 50 4.15 -14.70 18.64
CA GLY A 50 5.38 -15.51 18.68
C GLY A 50 5.89 -16.01 17.33
N VAL A 51 5.20 -15.73 16.22
CA VAL A 51 5.67 -16.02 14.86
C VAL A 51 6.47 -14.82 14.35
N ASP A 52 7.76 -15.01 14.06
CA ASP A 52 8.59 -14.00 13.38
C ASP A 52 8.15 -13.87 11.93
N VAL A 53 7.75 -12.66 11.55
CA VAL A 53 7.29 -12.32 10.19
C VAL A 53 8.15 -11.22 9.57
N SER A 54 9.36 -11.04 10.09
CA SER A 54 10.35 -10.11 9.54
C SER A 54 10.80 -10.53 8.13
N ASP A 55 11.22 -9.53 7.36
CA ASP A 55 11.73 -9.65 5.99
C ASP A 55 10.70 -10.16 4.97
N HIS A 56 9.41 -10.00 5.27
CA HIS A 56 8.31 -10.39 4.38
C HIS A 56 7.54 -9.18 3.87
N SER A 57 7.03 -9.30 2.65
CA SER A 57 6.22 -8.26 2.01
C SER A 57 4.77 -8.70 1.85
N VAL A 58 3.86 -7.73 1.93
CA VAL A 58 2.43 -7.90 1.71
C VAL A 58 1.92 -6.77 0.82
N VAL A 59 1.16 -7.11 -0.21
CA VAL A 59 0.59 -6.15 -1.16
C VAL A 59 -0.93 -6.26 -1.16
N VAL A 60 -1.60 -5.12 -1.14
CA VAL A 60 -3.05 -5.00 -1.24
C VAL A 60 -3.38 -4.20 -2.48
N PHE A 61 -4.15 -4.78 -3.39
CA PHE A 61 -4.79 -4.02 -4.46
C PHE A 61 -6.24 -3.74 -4.06
N ALA A 62 -6.66 -2.48 -4.17
CA ALA A 62 -8.03 -2.06 -3.90
C ALA A 62 -8.61 -1.32 -5.11
N ASP A 63 -9.83 -1.70 -5.46
CA ASP A 63 -10.66 -1.03 -6.46
C ASP A 63 -11.96 -0.57 -5.79
N ALA A 64 -12.09 0.74 -5.63
CA ALA A 64 -13.17 1.40 -4.89
C ALA A 64 -14.00 2.31 -5.81
N PRO A 65 -15.25 2.64 -5.42
CA PRO A 65 -15.99 3.72 -6.06
C PRO A 65 -15.24 5.05 -6.05
N ARG A 66 -15.71 6.00 -6.85
CA ARG A 66 -15.12 7.34 -6.93
C ARG A 66 -14.96 8.02 -5.56
N VAL A 67 -15.90 7.83 -4.65
CA VAL A 67 -15.76 8.24 -3.25
C VAL A 67 -15.47 6.98 -2.43
N MET A 68 -14.25 6.87 -1.93
CA MET A 68 -13.79 5.67 -1.22
C MET A 68 -14.59 5.40 0.07
N ALA A 69 -15.05 6.45 0.75
CA ALA A 69 -15.86 6.31 1.96
C ALA A 69 -17.25 5.69 1.73
N ASP A 70 -17.73 5.61 0.48
CA ASP A 70 -19.01 4.96 0.15
C ASP A 70 -18.95 3.43 0.27
N GLY A 71 -17.75 2.85 0.44
CA GLY A 71 -17.54 1.41 0.59
C GLY A 71 -17.70 0.65 -0.72
N GLY A 72 -18.01 -0.65 -0.64
CA GLY A 72 -18.12 -1.52 -1.82
C GLY A 72 -16.77 -1.76 -2.52
N TRP A 73 -15.68 -1.76 -1.78
CA TRP A 73 -14.35 -2.00 -2.33
C TRP A 73 -14.22 -3.47 -2.75
N GLN A 74 -13.52 -3.67 -3.87
CA GLN A 74 -13.03 -4.98 -4.28
C GLN A 74 -11.55 -5.03 -3.96
N VAL A 75 -11.13 -6.01 -3.17
CA VAL A 75 -9.75 -6.08 -2.64
C VAL A 75 -9.10 -7.41 -2.95
N ALA A 76 -7.83 -7.37 -3.33
CA ALA A 76 -6.95 -8.54 -3.44
C ALA A 76 -5.77 -8.39 -2.48
N LEU A 77 -5.37 -9.51 -1.86
CA LEU A 77 -4.23 -9.58 -0.96
C LEU A 77 -3.17 -10.52 -1.54
N TYR A 78 -1.94 -10.07 -1.61
CA TYR A 78 -0.77 -10.87 -1.98
C TYR A 78 0.16 -10.94 -0.78
N VAL A 79 0.54 -12.16 -0.40
CA VAL A 79 1.54 -12.42 0.64
C VAL A 79 2.77 -13.02 -0.02
N ASP A 80 3.96 -12.62 0.42
CA ASP A 80 5.20 -13.15 -0.11
C ASP A 80 5.25 -14.69 -0.02
N ALA A 81 5.59 -15.33 -1.15
CA ALA A 81 5.76 -16.77 -1.26
C ALA A 81 6.94 -17.31 -0.46
N SER A 82 7.88 -16.45 -0.04
CA SER A 82 8.99 -16.84 0.84
C SER A 82 8.53 -17.13 2.29
N ALA A 83 7.36 -16.63 2.69
CA ALA A 83 6.77 -16.88 4.00
C ALA A 83 6.29 -18.33 4.14
N ASP A 84 6.62 -19.00 5.25
CA ASP A 84 6.06 -20.31 5.59
C ASP A 84 4.59 -20.23 6.02
N ASP A 85 3.88 -21.36 6.02
CA ASP A 85 2.43 -21.42 6.31
C ASP A 85 1.99 -20.67 7.57
N SER A 86 2.81 -20.69 8.62
CA SER A 86 2.51 -19.97 9.86
C SER A 86 2.67 -18.46 9.67
N GLN A 87 3.71 -18.03 8.96
CA GLN A 87 3.99 -16.63 8.67
C GLN A 87 2.91 -16.02 7.77
N ALA A 88 2.50 -16.69 6.69
CA ALA A 88 1.46 -16.11 5.83
C ALA A 88 0.07 -16.12 6.45
N ASP A 89 -0.28 -17.13 7.26
CA ASP A 89 -1.54 -17.10 8.02
C ASP A 89 -1.53 -15.92 9.01
N ALA A 90 -0.42 -15.70 9.71
CA ALA A 90 -0.25 -14.58 10.62
C ALA A 90 -0.35 -13.21 9.90
N LEU A 91 0.43 -13.02 8.84
CA LEU A 91 0.39 -11.81 8.01
C LEU A 91 -1.01 -11.60 7.42
N GLY A 92 -1.63 -12.65 6.88
CA GLY A 92 -2.97 -12.61 6.32
C GLY A 92 -4.01 -12.12 7.33
N LYS A 93 -3.95 -12.57 8.60
CA LYS A 93 -4.85 -12.09 9.67
C LYS A 93 -4.67 -10.61 9.98
N VAL A 94 -3.43 -10.11 10.04
CA VAL A 94 -3.16 -8.68 10.29
C VAL A 94 -3.63 -7.83 9.12
N PHE A 95 -3.23 -8.17 7.89
CA PHE A 95 -3.53 -7.36 6.71
C PHE A 95 -4.99 -7.45 6.25
N SER A 96 -5.72 -8.50 6.63
CA SER A 96 -7.19 -8.55 6.47
C SER A 96 -7.96 -7.85 7.60
N GLY A 97 -7.27 -7.33 8.63
CA GLY A 97 -7.88 -6.63 9.76
C GLY A 97 -8.58 -7.54 10.78
N GLN A 98 -8.44 -8.87 10.68
CA GLN A 98 -9.11 -9.83 11.58
C GLN A 98 -8.66 -9.71 13.04
N VAL A 99 -7.45 -9.19 13.26
CA VAL A 99 -6.81 -9.08 14.58
C VAL A 99 -6.63 -7.63 15.03
N GLY A 100 -7.42 -6.72 14.47
CA GLY A 100 -7.39 -5.29 14.78
C GLY A 100 -6.35 -4.52 13.96
N GLY A 101 -5.80 -3.46 14.55
CA GLY A 101 -4.83 -2.58 13.90
C GLY A 101 -5.43 -1.66 12.82
N PRO A 102 -4.58 -0.92 12.08
CA PRO A 102 -5.03 0.07 11.11
C PRO A 102 -5.90 -0.51 9.98
N MET A 103 -5.60 -1.75 9.56
CA MET A 103 -6.37 -2.42 8.51
C MET A 103 -7.81 -2.73 8.94
N ALA A 104 -8.07 -2.96 10.23
CA ALA A 104 -9.42 -3.18 10.74
C ALA A 104 -10.36 -1.98 10.53
N ALA A 105 -9.82 -0.75 10.46
CA ALA A 105 -10.60 0.45 10.16
C ALA A 105 -11.14 0.47 8.71
N LEU A 106 -10.53 -0.28 7.80
CA LEU A 106 -10.92 -0.36 6.39
C LEU A 106 -11.89 -1.51 6.10
N VAL A 107 -11.96 -2.52 6.97
CA VAL A 107 -12.82 -3.71 6.80
C VAL A 107 -14.28 -3.36 6.48
N PRO A 108 -14.93 -2.36 7.12
CA PRO A 108 -16.32 -2.01 6.80
C PRO A 108 -16.54 -1.48 5.37
N LEU A 109 -15.48 -1.05 4.69
CA LEU A 109 -15.55 -0.52 3.32
C LEU A 109 -15.43 -1.63 2.26
N ILE A 110 -14.98 -2.82 2.65
CA ILE A 110 -14.77 -3.95 1.73
C ILE A 110 -16.11 -4.62 1.42
N GLY A 111 -16.49 -4.61 0.15
CA GLY A 111 -17.67 -5.33 -0.35
C GLY A 111 -17.35 -6.73 -0.87
N GLU A 112 -16.15 -6.91 -1.44
CA GLU A 112 -15.73 -8.16 -2.06
C GLU A 112 -14.23 -8.39 -1.88
N VAL A 113 -13.85 -9.62 -1.55
CA VAL A 113 -12.45 -10.09 -1.58
C VAL A 113 -12.27 -10.91 -2.84
N LEU A 114 -11.49 -10.38 -3.79
CA LEU A 114 -11.22 -10.98 -5.10
C LEU A 114 -10.32 -12.22 -4.98
N GLY A 115 -9.43 -12.23 -3.99
CA GLY A 115 -8.52 -13.33 -3.72
C GLY A 115 -7.49 -13.01 -2.64
N VAL A 116 -6.91 -14.08 -2.09
CA VAL A 116 -5.71 -14.04 -1.26
C VAL A 116 -4.71 -15.00 -1.90
N GLU A 117 -3.58 -14.47 -2.34
CA GLU A 117 -2.60 -15.22 -3.13
C GLU A 117 -1.23 -15.18 -2.46
N ARG A 118 -0.46 -16.26 -2.68
CA ARG A 118 0.93 -16.36 -2.28
C ARG A 118 1.79 -16.38 -3.52
N VAL A 119 2.60 -15.35 -3.69
CA VAL A 119 3.37 -15.10 -4.91
C VAL A 119 4.69 -14.43 -4.55
N SER A 120 5.68 -14.49 -5.43
CA SER A 120 6.95 -13.79 -5.20
C SER A 120 6.72 -12.29 -5.12
N ILE A 121 7.20 -11.65 -4.05
CA ILE A 121 7.14 -10.20 -3.88
C ILE A 121 8.54 -9.67 -3.62
N ASP A 122 9.10 -8.95 -4.59
CA ASP A 122 10.39 -8.30 -4.47
C ASP A 122 10.17 -6.82 -4.14
N PHE A 123 10.53 -6.41 -2.93
CA PHE A 123 10.45 -5.03 -2.47
C PHE A 123 11.85 -4.45 -2.29
N HIS A 124 12.08 -3.23 -2.75
CA HIS A 124 13.35 -2.54 -2.56
C HIS A 124 13.15 -1.05 -2.33
N ASP A 125 13.90 -0.49 -1.39
CA ASP A 125 13.91 0.91 -0.99
C ASP A 125 15.37 1.38 -0.88
N ASP A 126 15.75 2.40 -1.66
CA ASP A 126 17.07 3.04 -1.59
C ASP A 126 17.07 4.40 -0.88
N GLY A 127 15.96 4.75 -0.24
CA GLY A 127 15.70 5.98 0.50
C GLY A 127 15.04 7.09 -0.33
N ARG A 128 15.06 7.00 -1.67
CA ARG A 128 14.39 7.96 -2.56
C ARG A 128 13.51 7.29 -3.60
N ARG A 129 13.92 6.10 -4.03
CA ARG A 129 13.21 5.25 -4.98
C ARG A 129 12.79 3.98 -4.28
N HIS A 130 11.52 3.64 -4.49
CA HIS A 130 10.87 2.50 -3.86
C HIS A 130 10.26 1.66 -4.97
N THR A 131 10.48 0.35 -4.91
CA THR A 131 9.97 -0.59 -5.89
C THR A 131 9.27 -1.74 -5.22
N VAL A 132 8.23 -2.25 -5.88
CA VAL A 132 7.64 -3.54 -5.57
C VAL A 132 7.27 -4.25 -6.86
N GLN A 133 7.66 -5.51 -6.95
CA GLN A 133 7.25 -6.42 -8.02
C GLN A 133 6.50 -7.60 -7.42
N VAL A 134 5.29 -7.86 -7.92
CA VAL A 134 4.44 -9.00 -7.51
C VAL A 134 4.34 -9.95 -8.68
N ALA A 135 5.21 -10.95 -8.69
CA ALA A 135 5.41 -11.87 -9.82
C ALA A 135 5.45 -11.12 -11.17
N ASP A 136 4.61 -11.53 -12.13
CA ASP A 136 4.43 -10.85 -13.42
C ASP A 136 3.19 -9.92 -13.44
N ALA A 137 2.46 -9.85 -12.32
CA ALA A 137 1.14 -9.23 -12.26
C ALA A 137 1.20 -7.74 -11.94
N ILE A 138 2.09 -7.31 -11.03
CA ILE A 138 2.23 -5.90 -10.63
C ILE A 138 3.70 -5.52 -10.62
N ASP A 139 3.99 -4.34 -11.15
CA ASP A 139 5.34 -3.78 -11.19
C ASP A 139 5.27 -2.26 -10.97
N ILE A 140 5.76 -1.80 -9.81
CA ILE A 140 5.68 -0.41 -9.38
C ILE A 140 7.05 0.09 -8.97
N GLU A 141 7.39 1.29 -9.44
CA GLU A 141 8.51 2.11 -9.00
C GLU A 141 7.99 3.53 -8.76
N ILE A 142 8.32 4.08 -7.60
CA ILE A 142 7.97 5.44 -7.22
C ILE A 142 9.23 6.20 -6.80
N GLU A 143 9.23 7.50 -7.03
CA GLU A 143 10.31 8.40 -6.60
C GLU A 143 9.74 9.52 -5.74
N ASP A 144 10.35 9.70 -4.57
CA ASP A 144 9.96 10.74 -3.62
C ASP A 144 10.19 12.13 -4.20
N GLN A 145 9.19 12.99 -4.11
CA GLN A 145 9.22 14.31 -4.72
C GLN A 145 10.01 15.30 -3.89
N VAL A 146 10.92 15.99 -4.56
CA VAL A 146 11.60 17.18 -4.06
C VAL A 146 11.17 18.37 -4.89
N ALA A 147 10.85 19.47 -4.21
CA ALA A 147 10.52 20.71 -4.88
C ALA A 147 11.76 21.21 -5.66
N PRO A 148 11.67 21.42 -6.99
CA PRO A 148 12.82 21.82 -7.81
C PRO A 148 13.53 23.09 -7.32
N GLN A 149 12.81 23.95 -6.59
CA GLN A 149 13.33 25.18 -5.99
C GLN A 149 14.39 24.92 -4.91
N PHE A 150 14.46 23.71 -4.35
CA PHE A 150 15.47 23.31 -3.37
C PHE A 150 16.65 22.55 -4.01
N GLY A 151 16.62 22.31 -5.33
CA GLY A 151 17.60 21.45 -6.01
C GLY A 151 17.35 19.95 -5.78
N GLU A 152 18.12 19.09 -6.43
CA GLU A 152 17.92 17.63 -6.41
C GLU A 152 18.09 17.00 -5.01
N GLU A 153 18.97 17.59 -4.19
CA GLU A 153 19.23 17.18 -2.79
C GLU A 153 18.35 17.92 -1.77
N GLY A 154 17.31 18.62 -2.23
CA GLY A 154 16.35 19.28 -1.35
C GLY A 154 15.55 18.28 -0.49
N PRO A 155 14.85 18.78 0.55
CA PRO A 155 13.99 17.93 1.37
C PRO A 155 12.84 17.35 0.55
N VAL A 156 12.50 16.09 0.82
CA VAL A 156 11.29 15.47 0.26
C VAL A 156 10.05 16.18 0.79
N MET A 157 9.05 16.33 -0.07
CA MET A 157 7.77 16.91 0.31
C MET A 157 6.90 15.89 1.02
N GLY A 158 6.06 16.33 1.96
CA GLY A 158 5.21 15.43 2.74
C GLY A 158 3.87 16.02 3.13
N LEU A 159 2.94 15.13 3.46
CA LEU A 159 1.62 15.41 4.01
C LEU A 159 1.61 14.97 5.48
N THR A 160 1.01 15.76 6.37
CA THR A 160 0.93 15.45 7.80
C THR A 160 -0.49 15.55 8.31
N GLY A 161 -0.82 14.72 9.31
CA GLY A 161 -2.17 14.67 9.91
C GLY A 161 -3.20 13.90 9.06
N MET A 162 -2.73 13.03 8.15
CA MET A 162 -3.60 12.29 7.24
C MET A 162 -4.23 11.08 7.95
N PHE A 163 -5.46 10.72 7.56
CA PHE A 163 -6.00 9.39 7.85
C PHE A 163 -5.47 8.43 6.79
N HIS A 164 -4.57 7.53 7.19
CA HIS A 164 -3.96 6.57 6.29
C HIS A 164 -3.47 5.34 7.08
N PRO A 165 -3.63 4.09 6.58
CA PRO A 165 -3.30 2.88 7.33
C PRO A 165 -1.81 2.80 7.69
N ALA A 166 -0.92 3.24 6.81
CA ALA A 166 0.53 3.17 7.04
C ALA A 166 1.02 4.15 8.13
N ASN A 167 0.74 5.45 7.97
CA ASN A 167 1.24 6.52 8.83
C ASN A 167 0.41 7.80 8.61
N SER A 168 0.25 8.63 9.64
CA SER A 168 -0.39 9.95 9.49
C SER A 168 0.50 11.00 8.82
N THR A 169 1.78 10.68 8.62
CA THR A 169 2.74 11.45 7.83
C THR A 169 3.18 10.62 6.62
N LEU A 170 2.96 11.15 5.42
CA LEU A 170 3.27 10.50 4.15
C LEU A 170 4.25 11.35 3.36
N THR A 171 5.25 10.73 2.75
CA THR A 171 6.09 11.36 1.73
C THR A 171 5.31 11.40 0.43
N ILE A 172 5.30 12.56 -0.23
CA ILE A 172 4.72 12.71 -1.57
C ILE A 172 5.70 12.11 -2.57
N ALA A 173 5.24 11.18 -3.38
CA ALA A 173 5.99 10.57 -4.45
C ALA A 173 5.21 10.62 -5.78
N ARG A 174 5.88 10.19 -6.85
CA ARG A 174 5.26 9.96 -8.15
C ARG A 174 5.76 8.65 -8.71
N SER A 175 4.87 7.87 -9.31
CA SER A 175 5.27 6.66 -10.01
C SER A 175 6.11 7.00 -11.25
N THR A 176 7.30 6.43 -11.34
CA THR A 176 8.12 6.43 -12.57
C THR A 176 7.74 5.25 -13.47
N ARG A 177 7.15 4.21 -12.87
CA ARG A 177 6.55 3.03 -13.51
C ARG A 177 5.50 2.46 -12.58
N ALA A 178 4.31 2.14 -13.07
CA ALA A 178 3.29 1.46 -12.27
C ALA A 178 2.34 0.70 -13.18
N ILE A 179 2.62 -0.58 -13.41
CA ILE A 179 1.92 -1.44 -14.36
C ILE A 179 1.23 -2.59 -13.62
N GLY A 180 -0.01 -2.86 -13.98
CA GLY A 180 -0.77 -4.05 -13.57
C GLY A 180 -1.20 -4.85 -14.79
N ASN A 181 -0.91 -6.14 -14.79
CA ASN A 181 -1.24 -7.08 -15.86
C ASN A 181 -2.14 -8.20 -15.33
N GLY A 182 -3.43 -8.13 -15.65
CA GLY A 182 -4.37 -9.19 -15.31
C GLY A 182 -4.69 -9.35 -13.82
N VAL A 183 -4.46 -8.31 -13.01
CA VAL A 183 -4.76 -8.23 -11.57
C VAL A 183 -6.26 -8.47 -11.35
N HIS A 184 -6.64 -9.73 -11.08
CA HIS A 184 -8.02 -10.20 -11.04
C HIS A 184 -8.86 -9.70 -12.24
N GLY A 185 -8.31 -9.84 -13.45
CA GLY A 185 -8.96 -9.43 -14.70
C GLY A 185 -8.86 -7.95 -15.05
N ARG A 186 -8.08 -7.17 -14.30
CA ARG A 186 -7.81 -5.74 -14.57
C ARG A 186 -6.38 -5.55 -15.07
N SER A 187 -6.23 -4.65 -16.03
CA SER A 187 -4.91 -4.13 -16.41
C SER A 187 -4.93 -2.63 -16.32
N TRP A 188 -3.81 -2.05 -15.89
CA TRP A 188 -3.69 -0.63 -15.65
C TRP A 188 -2.26 -0.14 -15.83
N ASP A 189 -2.13 1.14 -16.14
CA ASP A 189 -0.88 1.89 -16.18
C ASP A 189 -1.08 3.20 -15.43
N PHE A 190 -0.47 3.30 -14.25
CA PHE A 190 -0.49 4.48 -13.39
C PHE A 190 0.85 5.22 -13.45
N THR A 191 1.63 5.05 -14.51
CA THR A 191 2.90 5.77 -14.67
C THR A 191 2.68 7.28 -14.66
N GLY A 192 3.47 7.99 -13.87
CA GLY A 192 3.37 9.44 -13.70
C GLY A 192 2.20 9.89 -12.84
N ARG A 193 1.57 9.01 -12.07
CA ARG A 193 0.43 9.31 -11.18
C ARG A 193 0.86 9.40 -9.71
N ASN A 194 -0.12 9.62 -8.85
CA ASN A 194 0.08 9.74 -7.41
C ASN A 194 0.68 8.48 -6.81
N ALA A 195 1.66 8.69 -5.94
CA ALA A 195 2.30 7.68 -5.13
C ALA A 195 2.69 8.29 -3.79
N HIS A 196 2.75 7.49 -2.74
CA HIS A 196 3.24 7.89 -1.43
C HIS A 196 4.18 6.82 -0.88
N SER A 197 5.10 7.23 -0.01
CA SER A 197 5.94 6.33 0.79
C SER A 197 5.88 6.75 2.26
N ALA A 198 6.11 5.81 3.17
CA ALA A 198 6.22 6.12 4.60
C ALA A 198 6.88 4.95 5.36
N PRO A 199 7.56 5.21 6.49
CA PRO A 199 7.74 4.17 7.49
C PRO A 199 6.40 3.89 8.17
N PHE A 200 6.16 2.64 8.57
CA PHE A 200 5.02 2.27 9.41
C PHE A 200 5.48 1.55 10.68
N SER A 201 4.70 1.71 11.75
CA SER A 201 4.89 1.05 13.03
C SER A 201 3.52 0.76 13.63
N TRP A 202 3.15 -0.52 13.65
CA TRP A 202 1.84 -0.99 14.09
C TRP A 202 1.99 -1.95 15.26
N SER A 203 1.00 -1.98 16.15
CA SER A 203 0.91 -2.96 17.23
C SER A 203 -0.53 -3.12 17.72
N ALA A 204 -0.82 -4.29 18.30
CA ALA A 204 -2.05 -4.56 19.07
C ALA A 204 -1.84 -5.67 20.12
#